data_AF-A8MDG8-F1
#
_entry.id   AF-A8MDG8-F1
#
_cell.length_a   1.000
_cell.length_b   1.000
_cell.length_c   1.000
_cell.angle_alpha   90.00
_cell.angle_beta   90.00
_cell.angle_gamma   90.00
#
_symmetry.space_group_name_H-M   'P 1'
#
loop_
_entity.id
_entity.type
_entity.pdbx_description
1 polymer ?
#
loop_
_entity_poly.entity_id
_entity_poly.type
_entity_poly.pdbx_seq_one_letter_code
_entity_poly.pdbx_strand_id
1 'polypeptide(L)'
;MEINASEDYAKKMRAFLLELSNRLGVSLNWVIDVYYWLSDNIKSREFQLEHETDKPTRAEIIRVFDNGEEVIGVRLRFSSDSRRNEYYYTTVGRYGAKCTCERNMINGKVCKHIVAGLILMNVINVLKYSRVINLSNYEWLNEGSKGSLREDS
;
A
#
# COMPACT_ATOMS: atom_id res chain seq x y z
N MET A 1 16.01 23.86 -17.26
CA MET A 1 15.72 22.45 -17.59
C MET A 1 14.68 21.99 -16.59
N GLU A 2 13.41 22.24 -16.89
CA GLU A 2 12.29 21.88 -16.01
C GLU A 2 12.07 20.37 -16.11
N ILE A 3 12.47 19.64 -15.07
CA ILE A 3 12.01 18.27 -14.90
C ILE A 3 10.50 18.37 -14.70
N ASN A 4 9.73 17.85 -15.65
CA ASN A 4 8.27 17.87 -15.63
C ASN A 4 7.81 17.22 -14.32
N ALA A 5 6.89 17.83 -13.56
CA ALA A 5 6.42 17.32 -12.27
C ALA A 5 5.92 15.85 -12.34
N SER A 6 5.42 15.44 -13.52
CA SER A 6 5.06 14.05 -13.82
C SER A 6 6.26 13.10 -13.84
N GLU A 7 7.39 13.56 -14.37
CA GLU A 7 8.64 12.77 -14.45
C GLU A 7 9.30 12.60 -13.09
N ASP A 8 9.31 13.65 -12.25
CA ASP A 8 9.79 13.56 -10.86
C ASP A 8 8.94 12.60 -10.03
N TYR A 9 7.60 12.69 -10.14
CA TYR A 9 6.68 11.74 -9.52
C TYR A 9 6.97 10.30 -9.97
N ALA A 10 7.07 10.07 -11.29
CA ALA A 10 7.34 8.75 -11.83
C ALA A 10 8.68 8.19 -11.33
N LYS A 11 9.72 9.02 -11.25
CA LYS A 11 11.03 8.64 -10.71
C LYS A 11 10.95 8.25 -9.23
N LYS A 12 10.26 9.05 -8.42
CA LYS A 12 10.02 8.77 -6.99
C LYS A 12 9.26 7.46 -6.78
N MET A 13 8.20 7.23 -7.56
CA MET A 13 7.43 5.99 -7.48
C MET A 13 8.24 4.77 -7.92
N ARG A 14 8.99 4.86 -9.03
CA ARG A 14 9.86 3.75 -9.48
C ARG A 14 10.90 3.38 -8.43
N ALA A 15 11.56 4.38 -7.84
CA ALA A 15 12.55 4.17 -6.78
C ALA A 15 11.92 3.48 -5.57
N PHE A 16 10.75 3.95 -5.13
CA PHE A 16 10.03 3.35 -4.01
C PHE A 16 9.62 1.89 -4.26
N LEU A 17 9.03 1.58 -5.42
CA LEU A 17 8.60 0.21 -5.74
C LEU A 17 9.78 -0.76 -5.81
N LEU A 18 10.93 -0.31 -6.33
CA LEU A 18 12.16 -1.10 -6.34
C LEU A 18 12.69 -1.35 -4.92
N GLU A 19 12.75 -0.31 -4.08
CA GLU A 19 13.17 -0.46 -2.68
C GLU A 19 12.24 -1.41 -1.92
N LEU A 20 10.93 -1.28 -2.11
CA LEU A 20 9.93 -2.13 -1.48
C LEU A 20 10.09 -3.60 -1.90
N SER A 21 10.32 -3.86 -3.18
CA SER A 21 10.63 -5.20 -3.71
C SER A 21 11.85 -5.81 -3.03
N ASN A 22 12.94 -5.03 -2.92
CA ASN A 22 14.18 -5.47 -2.29
C ASN A 22 14.00 -5.77 -0.80
N ARG A 23 13.31 -4.89 -0.06
CA ARG A 23 13.05 -5.05 1.38
C ARG A 23 12.22 -6.29 1.69
N LEU A 24 11.21 -6.56 0.86
CA LEU A 24 10.30 -7.68 1.05
C LEU A 24 10.83 -9.02 0.53
N GLY A 25 11.95 -9.05 -0.20
CA GLY A 25 12.45 -10.28 -0.83
C GLY A 25 11.45 -10.89 -1.82
N VAL A 26 10.78 -10.05 -2.59
CA VAL A 26 9.78 -10.42 -3.61
C VAL A 26 10.16 -9.84 -4.96
N SER A 27 9.61 -10.40 -6.04
CA SER A 27 9.89 -9.88 -7.38
C SER A 27 9.29 -8.49 -7.57
N LEU A 28 10.00 -7.64 -8.31
CA LEU A 28 9.52 -6.31 -8.68
C LEU A 28 8.20 -6.40 -9.47
N ASN A 29 8.07 -7.39 -10.36
CA ASN A 29 6.85 -7.64 -11.11
C ASN A 29 5.64 -7.82 -10.17
N TRP A 30 5.78 -8.59 -9.09
CA TRP A 30 4.68 -8.78 -8.14
C TRP A 30 4.30 -7.48 -7.41
N VAL A 31 5.29 -6.65 -7.04
CA VAL A 31 5.01 -5.33 -6.43
C VAL A 31 4.30 -4.41 -7.44
N ILE A 32 4.73 -4.44 -8.71
CA ILE A 32 4.09 -3.70 -9.81
C ILE A 32 2.66 -4.19 -10.04
N ASP A 33 2.41 -5.49 -9.98
CA ASP A 33 1.07 -6.06 -10.10
C ASP A 33 0.16 -5.58 -8.97
N VAL A 34 0.67 -5.48 -7.74
CA VAL A 34 -0.08 -4.90 -6.61
C VAL A 34 -0.34 -3.41 -6.82
N TYR A 35 0.65 -2.66 -7.32
CA TYR A 35 0.47 -1.25 -7.68
C TYR A 35 -0.64 -1.07 -8.72
N TYR A 36 -0.64 -1.88 -9.79
CA TYR A 36 -1.67 -1.80 -10.83
C TYR A 36 -3.03 -2.26 -10.31
N TRP A 37 -3.08 -3.34 -9.53
CA TRP A 37 -4.29 -3.82 -8.87
C TRP A 37 -4.96 -2.75 -8.02
N LEU A 38 -4.16 -1.91 -7.33
CA LEU A 38 -4.64 -0.73 -6.61
C LEU A 38 -5.10 0.39 -7.56
N SER A 39 -4.34 0.66 -8.63
CA SER A 39 -4.59 1.76 -9.57
C SER A 39 -5.81 1.56 -10.48
N ASP A 40 -6.17 0.31 -10.78
CA ASP A 40 -7.34 -0.06 -11.60
C ASP A 40 -8.69 0.39 -10.96
N ASN A 41 -8.66 1.04 -9.81
CA ASN A 41 -9.81 1.57 -9.08
C ASN A 41 -9.73 3.08 -8.75
N ILE A 42 -8.76 3.81 -9.32
CA ILE A 42 -8.76 5.28 -9.27
C ILE A 42 -9.47 5.87 -10.51
N LYS A 43 -9.62 5.10 -11.60
CA LYS A 43 -10.24 5.56 -12.87
C LYS A 43 -11.78 5.61 -12.89
N SER A 44 -12.47 5.10 -11.89
CA SER A 44 -13.96 5.14 -11.85
C SER A 44 -14.55 6.50 -11.44
N ARG A 45 -13.74 7.56 -11.28
CA ARG A 45 -14.24 8.93 -11.09
C ARG A 45 -14.21 9.82 -12.34
N GLU A 46 -13.48 9.47 -13.39
CA GLU A 46 -13.39 10.30 -14.61
C GLU A 46 -14.32 9.86 -15.75
N PHE A 47 -14.83 8.63 -15.73
CA PHE A 47 -15.87 8.17 -16.65
C PHE A 47 -17.13 7.82 -15.85
N GLN A 48 -17.89 8.84 -15.47
CA GLN A 48 -19.24 8.67 -14.92
C GLN A 48 -20.17 8.13 -16.01
N LEU A 49 -20.31 6.81 -16.07
CA LEU A 49 -21.54 6.19 -16.55
C LEU A 49 -22.43 5.96 -15.33
N GLU A 50 -23.64 6.51 -15.35
CA GLU A 50 -24.60 6.62 -14.25
C GLU A 50 -25.07 5.27 -13.65
N HIS A 51 -24.54 4.14 -14.11
CA HIS A 51 -24.85 2.80 -13.62
C HIS A 51 -23.75 2.17 -12.74
N GLU A 52 -22.67 2.88 -12.43
CA GLU A 52 -21.48 2.31 -11.75
C GLU A 52 -21.29 2.75 -10.29
N THR A 53 -22.28 3.39 -9.69
CA THR A 53 -22.26 3.80 -8.26
C THR A 53 -22.25 2.63 -7.28
N ASP A 54 -22.49 1.42 -7.76
CA ASP A 54 -22.58 0.19 -6.95
C ASP A 54 -21.36 -0.74 -7.11
N LYS A 55 -20.33 -0.34 -7.90
CA LYS A 55 -19.07 -1.10 -7.91
C LYS A 55 -18.26 -0.72 -6.67
N PRO A 56 -18.05 -1.65 -5.71
CA PRO A 56 -17.23 -1.37 -4.56
C PRO A 56 -15.83 -1.00 -5.01
N THR A 57 -15.35 0.17 -4.59
CA THR A 57 -13.94 0.52 -4.74
C THR A 57 -13.11 -0.58 -4.08
N ARG A 58 -12.16 -1.15 -4.81
CA ARG A 58 -11.34 -2.24 -4.27
C ARG A 58 -10.57 -1.86 -3.02
N ALA A 59 -10.26 -0.57 -2.85
CA ALA A 59 -9.60 -0.02 -1.69
C ALA A 59 -10.24 1.33 -1.30
N GLU A 60 -10.45 1.54 -0.01
CA GLU A 60 -10.91 2.79 0.57
C GLU A 60 -10.00 3.19 1.72
N ILE A 61 -9.66 4.49 1.78
CA ILE A 61 -8.92 5.07 2.89
C ILE A 61 -9.88 5.33 4.05
N ILE A 62 -9.77 4.54 5.11
CA ILE A 62 -10.57 4.72 6.34
C ILE A 62 -9.94 5.79 7.24
N ARG A 63 -8.60 5.80 7.33
CA ARG A 63 -7.87 6.77 8.14
C ARG A 63 -6.46 7.00 7.64
N VAL A 64 -6.00 8.23 7.72
CA VAL A 64 -4.60 8.62 7.54
C VAL A 64 -4.06 9.06 8.90
N PHE A 65 -2.89 8.54 9.29
CA PHE A 65 -2.17 8.97 10.48
C PHE A 65 -1.04 9.89 10.03
N ASP A 66 -1.11 11.15 10.43
CA ASP A 66 -0.29 12.23 9.90
C ASP A 66 0.24 13.08 11.06
N ASN A 67 1.54 13.37 11.06
CA ASN A 67 2.20 14.17 12.10
C ASN A 67 2.50 15.62 11.68
N GLY A 68 2.08 16.03 10.47
CA GLY A 68 2.33 17.36 9.90
C GLY A 68 3.58 17.45 9.02
N GLU A 69 4.47 16.45 9.07
CA GLU A 69 5.69 16.37 8.25
C GLU A 69 5.66 15.20 7.27
N GLU A 70 5.00 14.10 7.64
CA GLU A 70 4.82 12.91 6.84
C GLU A 70 3.55 12.14 7.25
N VAL A 71 3.03 11.31 6.35
CA VAL A 71 2.05 10.29 6.72
C VAL A 71 2.80 9.10 7.31
N ILE A 72 2.59 8.86 8.61
CA ILE A 72 3.24 7.81 9.40
C ILE A 72 2.46 6.48 9.42
N GLY A 73 1.24 6.48 8.90
CA GLY A 73 0.41 5.28 8.79
C GLY A 73 -0.87 5.50 8.00
N VAL A 74 -1.47 4.41 7.53
CA VAL A 74 -2.80 4.41 6.92
C VAL A 74 -3.61 3.20 7.38
N ARG A 75 -4.92 3.39 7.48
CA ARG A 75 -5.90 2.32 7.63
C ARG A 75 -6.79 2.28 6.40
N LEU A 76 -6.85 1.11 5.77
CA LEU A 76 -7.55 0.86 4.53
C LEU A 76 -8.59 -0.24 4.70
N ARG A 77 -9.64 -0.16 3.89
CA ARG A 77 -10.64 -1.22 3.69
C ARG A 77 -10.51 -1.72 2.26
N PHE A 78 -10.43 -3.03 2.08
CA PHE A 78 -10.35 -3.69 0.79
C PHE A 78 -11.56 -4.59 0.58
N SER A 79 -12.22 -4.54 -0.57
CA SER A 79 -13.25 -5.53 -0.90
C SER A 79 -12.60 -6.90 -1.18
N SER A 80 -13.24 -7.98 -0.73
CA SER A 80 -12.80 -9.33 -1.08
C SER A 80 -12.98 -9.61 -2.57
N ASP A 81 -11.97 -10.20 -3.22
CA ASP A 81 -12.07 -10.59 -4.64
C ASP A 81 -12.99 -11.81 -4.84
N SER A 82 -13.16 -12.64 -3.80
CA SER A 82 -13.85 -13.94 -3.88
C SER A 82 -15.24 -13.95 -3.24
N ARG A 83 -15.52 -13.04 -2.31
CA ARG A 83 -16.76 -13.03 -1.53
C ARG A 83 -17.43 -11.66 -1.64
N ARG A 84 -18.72 -11.66 -2.01
CA ARG A 84 -19.52 -10.42 -2.08
C ARG A 84 -19.75 -9.86 -0.68
N ASN A 85 -19.68 -8.53 -0.54
CA ASN A 85 -19.91 -7.79 0.71
C ASN A 85 -18.98 -8.16 1.87
N GLU A 86 -17.84 -8.80 1.60
CA GLU A 86 -16.81 -9.06 2.59
C GLU A 86 -15.64 -8.10 2.40
N TYR A 87 -15.10 -7.62 3.51
CA TYR A 87 -14.04 -6.62 3.51
C TYR A 87 -12.86 -7.04 4.38
N TYR A 88 -11.65 -6.79 3.88
CA TYR A 88 -10.41 -6.92 4.62
C TYR A 88 -9.94 -5.54 5.07
N TYR A 89 -9.58 -5.41 6.34
CA TYR A 89 -9.04 -4.19 6.90
C TYR A 89 -7.54 -4.32 7.05
N THR A 90 -6.82 -3.29 6.63
CA THR A 90 -5.37 -3.25 6.74
C THR A 90 -4.96 -1.96 7.42
N THR A 91 -4.08 -2.06 8.40
CA THR A 91 -3.37 -0.92 8.96
C THR A 91 -1.89 -1.13 8.70
N VAL A 92 -1.22 -0.13 8.12
CA VAL A 92 0.24 -0.11 7.96
C VAL A 92 0.79 1.19 8.49
N GLY A 93 1.98 1.16 9.05
CA GLY A 93 2.68 2.34 9.51
C GLY A 93 4.07 2.02 10.03
N ARG A 94 4.75 3.04 10.54
CA ARG A 94 6.14 2.94 11.00
C ARG A 94 6.38 1.76 11.96
N TYR A 95 5.44 1.55 12.88
CA TYR A 95 5.58 0.60 13.98
C TYR A 95 5.04 -0.80 13.69
N GLY A 96 4.42 -1.03 12.53
CA GLY A 96 3.90 -2.36 12.20
C GLY A 96 2.87 -2.36 11.09
N ALA A 97 2.43 -3.56 10.75
CA ALA A 97 1.31 -3.79 9.86
C ALA A 97 0.41 -4.91 10.37
N LYS A 98 -0.89 -4.76 10.13
CA LYS A 98 -1.90 -5.78 10.42
C LYS A 98 -2.91 -5.81 9.29
N CYS A 99 -3.24 -7.01 8.82
CA CYS A 99 -4.31 -7.24 7.85
C CYS A 99 -5.26 -8.32 8.39
N THR A 100 -6.56 -8.15 8.16
CA THR A 100 -7.58 -9.13 8.55
C THR A 100 -7.87 -10.18 7.48
N CYS A 101 -7.09 -10.24 6.39
CA CYS A 101 -7.28 -11.30 5.39
C CYS A 101 -6.76 -12.65 5.90
N GLU A 102 -7.33 -13.72 5.36
CA GLU A 102 -6.97 -15.13 5.67
C GLU A 102 -5.50 -15.47 5.34
N ARG A 103 -4.82 -14.59 4.61
CA ARG A 103 -3.46 -14.74 4.09
C ARG A 103 -2.53 -13.65 4.61
N ASN A 104 -2.74 -13.17 5.83
CA ASN A 104 -1.99 -12.05 6.41
C ASN A 104 -0.46 -12.30 6.43
N MET A 105 -0.04 -13.57 6.47
CA MET A 105 1.30 -14.04 6.17
C MET A 105 1.23 -15.31 5.31
N ILE A 106 1.75 -15.29 4.07
CA ILE A 106 2.00 -16.52 3.31
C ILE A 106 3.52 -16.71 3.23
N ASN A 107 4.03 -17.84 3.73
CA ASN A 107 5.46 -18.19 3.69
C ASN A 107 6.38 -17.12 4.32
N GLY A 108 5.95 -16.49 5.43
CA GLY A 108 6.69 -15.39 6.08
C GLY A 108 6.63 -14.05 5.34
N LYS A 109 5.89 -13.97 4.22
CA LYS A 109 5.77 -12.76 3.40
C LYS A 109 4.46 -12.03 3.70
N VAL A 110 4.54 -10.70 3.72
CA VAL A 110 3.39 -9.81 3.92
C VAL A 110 2.36 -10.00 2.80
N CYS A 111 1.07 -9.87 3.13
CA CYS A 111 0.01 -10.00 2.14
C CYS A 111 -0.04 -8.80 1.18
N LYS A 112 -0.69 -8.99 0.02
CA LYS A 112 -0.86 -7.92 -0.98
C LYS A 112 -1.53 -6.66 -0.43
N HIS A 113 -2.41 -6.78 0.57
CA HIS A 113 -3.10 -5.63 1.15
C HIS A 113 -2.16 -4.75 1.98
N ILE A 114 -1.17 -5.34 2.67
CA ILE A 114 -0.13 -4.59 3.39
C ILE A 114 0.75 -3.85 2.39
N VAL A 115 1.15 -4.51 1.31
CA VAL A 115 1.93 -3.90 0.22
C VAL A 115 1.17 -2.76 -0.44
N ALA A 116 -0.11 -2.96 -0.75
CA ALA A 116 -0.99 -1.91 -1.27
C ALA A 116 -1.12 -0.74 -0.27
N GLY A 117 -1.16 -1.03 1.03
CA GLY A 117 -1.12 -0.01 2.08
C GLY A 117 0.13 0.85 2.03
N LEU A 118 1.30 0.23 1.93
CA LEU A 118 2.59 0.93 1.86
C LEU A 118 2.69 1.77 0.59
N ILE A 119 2.23 1.23 -0.55
CA ILE A 119 2.16 1.94 -1.82
C ILE A 119 1.26 3.16 -1.72
N LEU A 120 0.05 3.01 -1.21
CA LEU A 120 -0.90 4.13 -1.10
C LEU A 120 -0.40 5.18 -0.11
N MET A 121 0.19 4.78 1.01
CA MET A 121 0.83 5.68 1.95
C MET A 121 1.96 6.48 1.29
N ASN A 122 2.75 5.85 0.41
CA ASN A 122 3.81 6.55 -0.34
C ASN A 122 3.22 7.53 -1.33
N VAL A 123 2.18 7.14 -2.07
CA VAL A 123 1.47 8.04 -2.99
C VAL A 123 0.98 9.27 -2.23
N ILE A 124 0.36 9.11 -1.06
CA ILE A 124 -0.12 10.24 -0.24
C ILE A 124 1.06 11.12 0.20
N ASN A 125 2.16 10.55 0.67
CA ASN A 125 3.35 11.32 1.06
C ASN A 125 3.96 12.11 -0.09
N VAL A 126 4.08 11.51 -1.28
CA VAL A 126 4.62 12.20 -2.45
C VAL A 126 3.68 13.33 -2.87
N LEU A 127 2.36 13.12 -2.86
CA LEU A 127 1.39 14.14 -3.25
C LEU A 127 1.30 15.29 -2.24
N LYS A 128 1.30 14.98 -0.93
CA LYS A 128 1.11 15.99 0.12
C LYS A 128 2.40 16.70 0.52
N TYR A 129 3.51 15.97 0.57
CA TYR A 129 4.78 16.44 1.13
C TYR A 129 5.93 16.43 0.13
N SER A 130 5.71 15.99 -1.12
CA SER A 130 6.78 15.83 -2.12
C SER A 130 7.92 14.89 -1.70
N ARG A 131 7.67 14.03 -0.71
CA ARG A 131 8.64 13.12 -0.09
C ARG A 131 8.26 11.66 -0.31
N VAL A 132 9.27 10.82 -0.53
CA VAL A 132 9.12 9.36 -0.53
C VAL A 132 9.28 8.87 0.90
N ILE A 133 8.48 7.88 1.29
CA ILE A 133 8.65 7.25 2.60
C ILE A 133 10.01 6.57 2.66
N ASN A 134 10.74 6.81 3.73
CA ASN A 134 11.97 6.08 4.01
C ASN A 134 11.66 4.71 4.63
N LEU A 135 11.75 3.63 3.84
CA LEU A 135 11.45 2.27 4.29
C LEU A 135 12.44 1.74 5.35
N SER A 136 13.61 2.37 5.53
CA SER A 136 14.51 2.01 6.63
C SER A 136 13.92 2.30 8.01
N ASN A 137 12.93 3.19 8.10
CA ASN A 137 12.22 3.50 9.35
C ASN A 137 11.19 2.42 9.76
N TYR A 138 11.03 1.36 8.98
CA TYR A 138 10.01 0.32 9.13
C TYR A 138 10.69 -1.02 9.42
N GLU A 139 11.20 -1.18 10.64
CA GLU A 139 12.05 -2.31 11.04
C GLU A 139 11.40 -3.67 10.77
N TRP A 140 10.09 -3.76 11.00
CA TRP A 140 9.26 -4.95 10.76
C TRP A 140 9.25 -5.43 9.29
N LEU A 141 9.62 -4.58 8.32
CA LEU A 141 9.77 -5.01 6.92
C LEU A 141 10.99 -5.90 6.70
N ASN A 142 12.04 -5.75 7.52
CA ASN A 142 13.25 -6.57 7.42
C ASN A 142 13.07 -7.93 8.10
N GLU A 143 12.15 -8.03 9.06
CA GLU A 143 11.89 -9.23 9.87
C GLU A 143 11.09 -10.31 9.12
N GLY A 144 10.47 -9.99 7.97
CA GLY A 144 9.84 -10.98 7.09
C GLY A 144 10.81 -12.03 6.52
N SER A 145 12.12 -11.83 6.68
CA SER A 145 13.17 -12.83 6.41
C SER A 145 13.44 -13.79 7.58
N LYS A 146 12.90 -13.50 8.78
CA LYS A 146 13.07 -14.25 10.04
C LYS A 146 11.78 -14.28 10.86
N GLY A 147 10.68 -14.71 10.24
CA GLY A 147 9.39 -14.85 10.92
C GLY A 147 9.37 -15.94 12.00
N SER A 148 9.94 -15.66 13.17
CA SER A 148 9.43 -16.13 14.46
C SER A 148 8.72 -14.94 15.10
N LEU A 149 7.39 -14.89 15.00
CA LEU A 149 6.62 -14.03 15.89
C LEU A 149 6.82 -14.55 17.31
N ARG A 150 7.30 -13.67 18.20
CA ARG A 150 7.07 -13.82 19.63
C ARG A 150 5.56 -13.77 19.83
N GLU A 151 4.97 -14.93 20.15
CA GLU A 151 3.73 -14.99 20.91
C GLU A 151 4.03 -14.39 22.27
N ASP A 152 3.38 -13.28 22.62
CA ASP A 152 3.13 -12.86 24.00
C ASP A 152 2.18 -11.65 23.96
N SER A 153 0.87 -11.91 24.14
CA SER A 153 -0.13 -11.04 24.78
C SER A 153 -1.45 -11.79 24.91
#